data_AF-A0A8T3RGK4-F1
#
_entry.id   AF-A0A8T3RGK4-F1
#
_cell.length_a   1.000
_cell.length_b   1.000
_cell.length_c   1.000
_cell.angle_alpha   90.00
_cell.angle_beta   90.00
_cell.angle_gamma   90.00
#
_symmetry.space_group_name_H-M   'P 1'
#
loop_
_entity.id
_entity.type
_entity.pdbx_description
1 polymer ?
#
loop_
_entity_poly.entity_id
_entity_poly.type
_entity_poly.pdbx_seq_one_letter_code
_entity_poly.pdbx_strand_id
1 'polypeptide(L)'
;MDFPAYVPAAVRAYITTLIEGRQGWAGWAASITSDDQQLADIERKIQASIRRGEVEYLDSLRREKADIIELRDMSARNVECLKRLAHDSRMRDAFALLTRKFSDDEQWRDFIYAVWAARMDYAPHRERLKRAAELKEEIADAADKLAKLIRQFSETGVDEPGEFYSIPDLLRKTDSRKTHGRNLYMWRSMRPHVLGDPPRRGVPESEPAQGGGVQSIAPEIVTRYLESREKPDVDPAEEARDTLRYGWWAAPCLSALLDTVAKAARDFKPSKSGMIGAAIKPRQQNAKTEYLRAFGNLLTAHNFALTTPIMQAMAFVANVVLNLPDVDVTYDDVRHALAKLGGEALENSGEK
;
A
#
# COMPACT_ATOMS: atom_id res chain seq x y z
N MET A 1 2.18 7.18 -37.83
CA MET A 1 1.09 8.16 -37.61
C MET A 1 1.43 9.47 -38.30
N ASP A 2 0.47 10.09 -38.98
CA ASP A 2 0.65 11.41 -39.61
C ASP A 2 0.30 12.52 -38.63
N PHE A 3 1.31 13.20 -38.11
CA PHE A 3 1.13 14.25 -37.10
C PHE A 3 0.91 15.63 -37.75
N PRO A 4 0.00 16.47 -37.20
CA PRO A 4 -0.11 17.86 -37.61
C PRO A 4 1.20 18.64 -37.45
N ALA A 5 1.42 19.64 -38.31
CA ALA A 5 2.65 20.43 -38.32
C ALA A 5 2.94 21.15 -36.97
N TYR A 6 1.90 21.48 -36.21
CA TYR A 6 1.99 22.19 -34.93
C TYR A 6 2.48 21.31 -33.76
N VAL A 7 2.58 19.99 -33.93
CA VAL A 7 3.03 19.08 -32.86
C VAL A 7 4.55 19.11 -32.75
N PRO A 8 5.16 19.37 -31.59
CA PRO A 8 6.62 19.32 -31.42
C PRO A 8 7.20 17.95 -31.76
N ALA A 9 8.38 17.89 -32.37
CA ALA A 9 9.01 16.63 -32.80
C ALA A 9 9.22 15.64 -31.64
N ALA A 10 9.65 16.13 -30.47
CA ALA A 10 9.81 15.34 -29.26
C ALA A 10 8.50 14.66 -28.82
N VAL A 11 7.38 15.39 -28.91
CA VAL A 11 6.04 14.89 -28.57
C VAL A 11 5.62 13.79 -29.56
N ARG A 12 5.87 13.98 -30.86
CA ARG A 12 5.57 12.96 -31.90
C ARG A 12 6.32 11.67 -31.60
N ALA A 13 7.64 11.77 -31.40
CA ALA A 13 8.49 10.62 -31.12
C ALA A 13 8.06 9.89 -29.83
N TYR A 14 7.73 10.64 -28.78
CA TYR A 14 7.31 10.06 -27.51
C TYR A 14 5.95 9.37 -27.59
N ILE A 15 4.95 10.02 -28.19
CA ILE A 15 3.61 9.44 -28.39
C ILE A 15 3.68 8.19 -29.28
N THR A 16 4.46 8.24 -30.37
CA THR A 16 4.71 7.08 -31.22
C THR A 16 5.34 5.95 -30.42
N THR A 17 6.37 6.24 -29.60
CA THR A 17 7.00 5.23 -28.74
C THR A 17 6.00 4.61 -27.76
N LEU A 18 5.10 5.40 -27.17
CA LEU A 18 4.10 4.89 -26.24
C LEU A 18 3.07 3.98 -26.93
N ILE A 19 2.62 4.35 -28.13
CA ILE A 19 1.59 3.61 -28.86
C ILE A 19 2.17 2.37 -29.54
N GLU A 20 3.27 2.53 -30.27
CA GLU A 20 3.86 1.50 -31.15
C GLU A 20 4.95 0.68 -30.46
N GLY A 21 5.47 1.14 -29.31
CA GLY A 21 6.50 0.46 -28.54
C GLY A 21 7.92 0.84 -28.91
N ARG A 22 8.88 0.16 -28.26
CA ARG A 22 10.32 0.20 -28.55
C ARG A 22 10.94 -1.17 -28.30
N GLN A 23 12.24 -1.33 -28.58
CA GLN A 23 12.93 -2.59 -28.29
C GLN A 23 12.72 -3.01 -26.82
N GLY A 24 12.14 -4.20 -26.61
CA GLY A 24 11.83 -4.75 -25.29
C GLY A 24 10.46 -4.36 -24.70
N TRP A 25 9.68 -3.47 -25.34
CA TRP A 25 8.32 -3.15 -24.94
C TRP A 25 7.41 -2.93 -26.15
N ALA A 26 6.38 -3.76 -26.30
CA ALA A 26 5.56 -3.82 -27.50
C ALA A 26 4.63 -2.60 -27.72
N GLY A 27 4.51 -1.70 -26.74
CA GLY A 27 3.62 -0.54 -26.81
C GLY A 27 2.16 -0.88 -26.55
N TRP A 28 1.34 0.15 -26.32
CA TRP A 28 -0.07 -0.02 -25.98
C TRP A 28 -0.90 -0.65 -27.10
N ALA A 29 -0.59 -0.38 -28.37
CA ALA A 29 -1.33 -0.96 -29.49
C ALA A 29 -1.17 -2.49 -29.55
N ALA A 30 0.06 -2.98 -29.37
CA ALA A 30 0.31 -4.42 -29.33
C ALA A 30 -0.29 -5.07 -28.07
N SER A 31 -0.27 -4.38 -26.92
CA SER A 31 -0.95 -4.85 -25.70
C SER A 31 -2.44 -5.07 -25.94
N ILE A 32 -3.14 -4.12 -26.59
CA ILE A 32 -4.57 -4.29 -26.92
C ILE A 32 -4.79 -5.53 -27.80
N THR A 33 -3.95 -5.73 -28.82
CA THR A 33 -4.07 -6.92 -29.68
C THR A 33 -3.80 -8.22 -28.91
N SER A 34 -2.84 -8.23 -28.00
CA SER A 34 -2.57 -9.37 -27.11
C SER A 34 -3.76 -9.64 -26.18
N ASP A 35 -4.34 -8.61 -25.59
CA ASP A 35 -5.49 -8.73 -24.70
C ASP A 35 -6.72 -9.26 -25.47
N ASP A 36 -6.97 -8.78 -26.69
CA ASP A 36 -8.04 -9.28 -27.56
C ASP A 36 -7.85 -10.77 -27.89
N GLN A 37 -6.60 -11.23 -28.11
CA GLN A 37 -6.29 -12.66 -28.28
C GLN A 37 -6.56 -13.47 -27.01
N GLN A 38 -6.12 -12.98 -25.85
CA GLN A 38 -6.35 -13.65 -24.57
C GLN A 38 -7.85 -13.73 -24.23
N LEU A 39 -8.63 -12.70 -24.55
CA LEU A 39 -10.09 -12.71 -24.40
C LEU A 39 -10.73 -13.80 -25.25
N ALA A 40 -10.34 -13.92 -26.53
CA ALA A 40 -10.84 -14.97 -27.40
C ALA A 40 -10.48 -16.37 -26.86
N ASP A 41 -9.28 -16.53 -26.28
CA ASP A 41 -8.84 -17.79 -25.68
C ASP A 41 -9.65 -18.15 -24.43
N ILE A 42 -9.88 -17.20 -23.53
CA ILE A 42 -10.70 -17.41 -22.33
C ILE A 42 -12.14 -17.72 -22.71
N GLU A 43 -12.70 -17.02 -23.70
CA GLU A 43 -14.05 -17.32 -24.19
C GLU A 43 -14.16 -18.74 -24.74
N ARG A 44 -13.16 -19.20 -25.51
CA ARG A 44 -13.10 -20.61 -25.97
C ARG A 44 -13.02 -21.58 -24.78
N LYS A 45 -12.23 -21.29 -23.75
CA LYS A 45 -12.15 -22.11 -22.53
C LYS A 45 -13.48 -22.17 -21.79
N ILE A 46 -14.14 -21.04 -21.58
CA ILE A 46 -15.47 -20.95 -20.94
C ILE A 46 -16.46 -21.82 -21.72
N GLN A 47 -16.53 -21.68 -23.04
CA GLN A 47 -17.42 -22.48 -23.88
C GLN A 47 -17.11 -23.97 -23.80
N ALA A 48 -15.83 -24.35 -23.79
CA ALA A 48 -15.41 -25.74 -23.65
C ALA A 48 -15.76 -26.35 -22.29
N SER A 49 -15.64 -25.60 -21.18
CA SER A 49 -16.03 -26.07 -19.85
C SER A 49 -17.54 -26.16 -19.68
N ILE A 50 -18.31 -25.23 -20.26
CA ILE A 50 -19.79 -25.32 -20.32
C ILE A 50 -20.21 -26.61 -21.05
N ARG A 51 -19.61 -26.92 -22.20
CA ARG A 51 -19.91 -28.15 -22.97
C ARG A 51 -19.58 -29.43 -22.20
N ARG A 52 -18.56 -29.41 -21.35
CA ARG A 52 -18.12 -30.55 -20.52
C ARG A 52 -18.86 -30.67 -19.19
N GLY A 53 -19.69 -29.69 -18.83
CA GLY A 53 -20.36 -29.65 -17.51
C GLY A 53 -19.40 -29.34 -16.35
N GLU A 54 -18.23 -28.76 -16.62
CA GLU A 54 -17.23 -28.40 -15.60
C GLU A 54 -17.61 -27.05 -14.96
N VAL A 55 -18.36 -27.07 -13.85
CA VAL A 55 -18.84 -25.84 -13.20
C VAL A 55 -17.78 -25.17 -12.31
N GLU A 56 -16.90 -25.96 -11.69
CA GLU A 56 -15.94 -25.51 -10.68
C GLU A 56 -14.98 -24.41 -11.18
N TYR A 57 -14.63 -24.44 -12.48
CA TYR A 57 -13.67 -23.50 -13.08
C TYR A 57 -14.32 -22.29 -13.77
N LEU A 58 -15.65 -22.24 -13.88
CA LEU A 58 -16.30 -21.16 -14.64
C LEU A 58 -16.16 -19.80 -13.95
N ASP A 59 -16.22 -19.75 -12.63
CA ASP A 59 -16.16 -18.49 -11.88
C ASP A 59 -14.75 -17.91 -11.81
N SER A 60 -13.69 -18.74 -11.88
CA SER A 60 -12.33 -18.22 -12.04
C SER A 60 -12.12 -17.68 -13.45
N LEU A 61 -12.55 -18.40 -14.50
CA LEU A 61 -12.44 -17.94 -15.89
C LEU A 61 -13.24 -16.66 -16.17
N ARG A 62 -14.42 -16.49 -15.55
CA ARG A 62 -15.22 -15.26 -15.67
C ARG A 62 -14.55 -14.06 -15.02
N ARG A 63 -13.91 -14.25 -13.87
CA ARG A 63 -13.10 -13.21 -13.22
C ARG A 63 -11.90 -12.84 -14.09
N GLU A 64 -11.16 -13.83 -14.57
CA GLU A 64 -10.05 -13.62 -15.49
C GLU A 64 -10.49 -12.85 -16.75
N LYS A 65 -11.63 -13.21 -17.34
CA LYS A 65 -12.22 -12.47 -18.47
C LYS A 65 -12.48 -11.00 -18.11
N ALA A 66 -13.09 -10.73 -16.95
CA ALA A 66 -13.39 -9.38 -16.51
C ALA A 66 -12.11 -8.55 -16.30
N ASP A 67 -11.07 -9.15 -15.70
CA ASP A 67 -9.78 -8.51 -15.49
C ASP A 67 -9.12 -8.12 -16.83
N ILE A 68 -9.16 -9.01 -17.83
CA ILE A 68 -8.59 -8.70 -19.15
C ILE A 68 -9.40 -7.62 -19.89
N ILE A 69 -10.74 -7.64 -19.80
CA ILE A 69 -11.57 -6.57 -20.38
C ILE A 69 -11.18 -5.22 -19.79
N GLU A 70 -11.01 -5.14 -18.46
CA GLU A 70 -10.62 -3.91 -17.78
C GLU A 70 -9.24 -3.40 -18.25
N LEU A 71 -8.24 -4.30 -18.34
CA LEU A 71 -6.90 -3.98 -18.83
C LEU A 71 -6.91 -3.50 -20.30
N ARG A 72 -7.67 -4.18 -21.15
CA ARG A 72 -7.82 -3.87 -22.57
C ARG A 72 -8.47 -2.51 -22.77
N ASP A 73 -9.56 -2.23 -22.05
CA ASP A 73 -10.27 -0.96 -22.13
C ASP A 73 -9.45 0.20 -21.54
N MET A 74 -8.68 -0.04 -20.48
CA MET A 74 -7.71 0.92 -19.96
C MET A 74 -6.67 1.28 -21.03
N SER A 75 -6.08 0.28 -21.69
CA SER A 75 -5.10 0.47 -22.76
C SER A 75 -5.71 1.22 -23.95
N ALA A 76 -6.93 0.88 -24.36
CA ALA A 76 -7.65 1.58 -25.43
C ALA A 76 -7.87 3.07 -25.09
N ARG A 77 -8.33 3.37 -23.86
CA ARG A 77 -8.49 4.75 -23.37
C ARG A 77 -7.16 5.51 -23.38
N ASN A 78 -6.05 4.85 -23.04
CA ASN A 78 -4.72 5.45 -23.07
C ASN A 78 -4.29 5.82 -24.50
N VAL A 79 -4.46 4.89 -25.45
CA VAL A 79 -4.16 5.14 -26.87
C VAL A 79 -5.01 6.28 -27.43
N GLU A 80 -6.30 6.31 -27.13
CA GLU A 80 -7.19 7.39 -27.55
C GLU A 80 -6.74 8.74 -26.98
N CYS A 81 -6.38 8.80 -25.71
CA CYS A 81 -5.87 10.01 -25.07
C CYS A 81 -4.61 10.54 -25.76
N LEU A 82 -3.63 9.66 -25.99
CA LEU A 82 -2.39 10.02 -26.68
C LEU A 82 -2.65 10.50 -28.11
N LYS A 83 -3.59 9.87 -28.82
CA LYS A 83 -4.02 10.32 -30.15
C LYS A 83 -4.63 11.72 -30.11
N ARG A 84 -5.51 12.02 -29.13
CA ARG A 84 -6.08 13.37 -28.96
C ARG A 84 -5.02 14.41 -28.63
N LEU A 85 -4.08 14.09 -27.73
CA LEU A 85 -2.94 14.99 -27.42
C LEU A 85 -2.11 15.33 -28.66
N ALA A 86 -2.03 14.41 -29.62
CA ALA A 86 -1.30 14.60 -30.86
C ALA A 86 -2.11 15.32 -31.97
N HIS A 87 -3.44 15.15 -32.03
CA HIS A 87 -4.22 15.56 -33.22
C HIS A 87 -5.32 16.58 -32.94
N ASP A 88 -5.74 16.77 -31.68
CA ASP A 88 -6.80 17.72 -31.34
C ASP A 88 -6.31 19.15 -31.59
N SER A 89 -7.07 19.93 -32.36
CA SER A 89 -6.69 21.29 -32.77
C SER A 89 -6.49 22.23 -31.59
N ARG A 90 -7.16 21.99 -30.45
CA ARG A 90 -7.01 22.77 -29.21
C ARG A 90 -5.60 22.64 -28.60
N MET A 91 -4.87 21.57 -28.92
CA MET A 91 -3.48 21.40 -28.48
C MET A 91 -2.51 22.39 -29.14
N ARG A 92 -2.89 23.01 -30.26
CA ARG A 92 -2.06 24.01 -30.95
C ARG A 92 -1.66 25.14 -30.02
N ASP A 93 -2.62 25.70 -29.29
CA ASP A 93 -2.37 26.84 -28.41
C ASP A 93 -1.55 26.43 -27.18
N ALA A 94 -1.81 25.24 -26.64
CA ALA A 94 -0.99 24.66 -25.57
C ALA A 94 0.48 24.51 -26.01
N PHE A 95 0.73 23.91 -27.17
CA PHE A 95 2.09 23.74 -27.68
C PHE A 95 2.77 25.06 -28.02
N ALA A 96 2.04 26.04 -28.53
CA ALA A 96 2.57 27.38 -28.78
C ALA A 96 3.03 28.07 -27.47
N LEU A 97 2.29 27.91 -26.37
CA LEU A 97 2.68 28.42 -25.05
C LEU A 97 3.92 27.70 -24.50
N LEU A 98 3.91 26.36 -24.57
CA LEU A 98 4.98 25.54 -24.01
C LEU A 98 6.29 25.63 -24.78
N THR A 99 6.25 25.84 -26.11
CA THR A 99 7.47 26.02 -26.93
C THR A 99 8.29 27.24 -26.49
N ARG A 100 7.67 28.24 -25.88
CA ARG A 100 8.38 29.41 -25.33
C ARG A 100 9.02 29.13 -23.97
N LYS A 101 8.69 28.02 -23.32
CA LYS A 101 9.11 27.65 -21.97
C LYS A 101 10.01 26.43 -21.94
N PHE A 102 9.82 25.49 -22.85
CA PHE A 102 10.58 24.24 -22.86
C PHE A 102 11.84 24.40 -23.71
N SER A 103 12.97 24.01 -23.15
CA SER A 103 14.30 24.10 -23.75
C SER A 103 14.78 22.78 -24.36
N ASP A 104 14.23 21.64 -23.92
CA ASP A 104 14.70 20.32 -24.32
C ASP A 104 13.56 19.31 -24.51
N ASP A 105 13.92 18.18 -25.12
CA ASP A 105 13.01 17.07 -25.41
C ASP A 105 12.53 16.33 -24.15
N GLU A 106 13.28 16.38 -23.06
CA GLU A 106 12.94 15.70 -21.80
C GLU A 106 11.75 16.38 -21.14
N GLN A 107 11.71 17.72 -21.12
CA GLN A 107 10.56 18.48 -20.63
C GLN A 107 9.28 18.16 -21.41
N TRP A 108 9.37 17.98 -22.73
CA TRP A 108 8.22 17.55 -23.52
C TRP A 108 7.73 16.16 -23.13
N ARG A 109 8.65 15.21 -22.90
CA ARG A 109 8.31 13.84 -22.48
C ARG A 109 7.66 13.83 -21.10
N ASP A 110 8.26 14.53 -20.14
CA ASP A 110 7.77 14.60 -18.77
C ASP A 110 6.41 15.30 -18.69
N PHE A 111 6.21 16.35 -19.47
CA PHE A 111 4.90 17.02 -19.55
C PHE A 111 3.84 16.07 -20.11
N ILE A 112 4.09 15.40 -21.25
CA ILE A 112 3.13 14.47 -21.84
C ILE A 112 2.89 13.26 -20.94
N TYR A 113 3.93 12.75 -20.27
CA TYR A 113 3.80 11.71 -19.26
C TYR A 113 2.88 12.16 -18.11
N ALA A 114 3.11 13.36 -17.57
CA ALA A 114 2.31 13.91 -16.48
C ALA A 114 0.83 14.09 -16.86
N VAL A 115 0.58 14.59 -18.06
CA VAL A 115 -0.77 14.74 -18.64
C VAL A 115 -1.49 13.39 -18.70
N TRP A 116 -0.84 12.39 -19.27
CA TRP A 116 -1.42 11.07 -19.46
C TRP A 116 -1.63 10.33 -18.14
N ALA A 117 -0.62 10.31 -17.26
CA ALA A 117 -0.66 9.61 -15.99
C ALA A 117 -1.69 10.19 -15.01
N ALA A 118 -1.93 11.51 -15.06
CA ALA A 118 -2.94 12.18 -14.23
C ALA A 118 -4.40 11.79 -14.55
N ARG A 119 -4.66 11.11 -15.67
CA ARG A 119 -6.01 10.64 -16.06
C ARG A 119 -6.42 9.33 -15.36
N MET A 120 -5.59 8.81 -14.46
CA MET A 120 -5.88 7.59 -13.70
C MET A 120 -7.24 7.68 -12.99
N ASP A 121 -7.96 6.55 -12.89
CA ASP A 121 -9.14 6.48 -12.05
C ASP A 121 -8.74 6.45 -10.57
N TYR A 122 -9.12 7.49 -9.84
CA TYR A 122 -8.84 7.64 -8.41
C TYR A 122 -9.90 6.99 -7.52
N ALA A 123 -11.02 6.49 -8.06
CA ALA A 123 -12.08 5.86 -7.28
C ALA A 123 -11.61 4.66 -6.43
N PRO A 124 -10.83 3.70 -6.97
CA PRO A 124 -10.34 2.57 -6.17
C PRO A 124 -9.46 3.01 -5.00
N HIS A 125 -8.71 4.11 -5.17
CA HIS A 125 -7.87 4.65 -4.11
C HIS A 125 -8.69 5.30 -3.00
N ARG A 126 -9.78 5.99 -3.34
CA ARG A 126 -10.73 6.54 -2.37
C ARG A 126 -11.42 5.44 -1.58
N GLU A 127 -11.92 4.41 -2.25
CA GLU A 127 -12.57 3.28 -1.58
C GLU A 127 -11.60 2.56 -0.63
N ARG A 128 -10.33 2.39 -1.02
CA ARG A 128 -9.30 1.85 -0.12
C ARG A 128 -9.06 2.73 1.10
N LEU A 129 -9.02 4.06 0.95
CA LEU A 129 -8.85 4.97 2.08
C LEU A 129 -10.07 4.97 3.00
N LYS A 130 -11.28 4.95 2.43
CA LYS A 130 -12.53 4.82 3.16
C LYS A 130 -12.55 3.51 3.95
N ARG A 131 -12.22 2.39 3.31
CA ARG A 131 -12.15 1.09 3.99
C ARG A 131 -11.09 1.06 5.08
N ALA A 132 -9.94 1.70 4.86
CA ALA A 132 -8.92 1.84 5.90
C ALA A 132 -9.41 2.70 7.08
N ALA A 133 -10.21 3.74 6.82
CA ALA A 133 -10.81 4.57 7.87
C ALA A 133 -11.90 3.82 8.65
N GLU A 134 -12.67 2.94 8.00
CA GLU A 134 -13.61 2.06 8.70
C GLU A 134 -12.87 1.01 9.54
N LEU A 135 -11.90 0.31 8.94
CA LEU A 135 -11.13 -0.73 9.58
C LEU A 135 -10.36 -0.24 10.81
N LYS A 136 -9.83 0.99 10.80
CA LYS A 136 -9.11 1.52 11.97
C LYS A 136 -10.04 1.70 13.18
N GLU A 137 -11.29 2.10 12.95
CA GLU A 137 -12.29 2.22 14.02
C GLU A 137 -12.72 0.83 14.50
N GLU A 138 -13.00 -0.10 13.57
CA GLU A 138 -13.32 -1.49 13.91
C GLU A 138 -12.21 -2.14 14.76
N ILE A 139 -10.94 -1.91 14.40
CA ILE A 139 -9.78 -2.40 15.16
C ILE A 139 -9.72 -1.76 16.55
N ALA A 140 -9.92 -0.43 16.63
CA ALA A 140 -9.88 0.28 17.91
C ALA A 140 -10.95 -0.22 18.87
N ASP A 141 -12.19 -0.36 18.40
CA ASP A 141 -13.32 -0.82 19.20
C ASP A 141 -13.15 -2.28 19.63
N ALA A 142 -12.65 -3.14 18.74
CA ALA A 142 -12.36 -4.53 19.06
C ALA A 142 -11.25 -4.65 20.13
N ALA A 143 -10.19 -3.84 20.02
CA ALA A 143 -9.10 -3.82 20.98
C ALA A 143 -9.57 -3.33 22.36
N ASP A 144 -10.33 -2.24 22.43
CA ASP A 144 -10.91 -1.73 23.68
C ASP A 144 -11.86 -2.75 24.33
N LYS A 145 -12.72 -3.37 23.52
CA LYS A 145 -13.67 -4.38 24.01
C LYS A 145 -12.92 -5.58 24.59
N LEU A 146 -11.89 -6.07 23.89
CA LEU A 146 -11.09 -7.19 24.37
C LEU A 146 -10.31 -6.82 25.65
N ALA A 147 -9.71 -5.63 25.70
CA ALA A 147 -9.02 -5.12 26.88
C ALA A 147 -9.97 -5.06 28.09
N LYS A 148 -11.19 -4.55 27.91
CA LYS A 148 -12.22 -4.51 28.94
C LYS A 148 -12.63 -5.91 29.40
N LEU A 149 -12.85 -6.85 28.48
CA LEU A 149 -13.24 -8.22 28.83
C LEU A 149 -12.14 -8.93 29.63
N ILE A 150 -10.87 -8.76 29.26
CA ILE A 150 -9.74 -9.33 30.01
C ILE A 150 -9.71 -8.78 31.44
N ARG A 151 -9.89 -7.47 31.62
CA ARG A 151 -9.97 -6.86 32.97
C ARG A 151 -11.14 -7.41 33.78
N GLN A 152 -12.33 -7.47 33.19
CA GLN A 152 -13.52 -7.99 33.86
C GLN A 152 -13.37 -9.47 34.24
N PHE A 153 -12.71 -10.26 33.40
CA PHE A 153 -12.40 -11.66 33.71
C PHE A 153 -11.45 -11.75 34.92
N SER A 154 -10.46 -10.86 35.01
CA SER A 154 -9.49 -10.84 36.13
C SER A 154 -10.11 -10.47 37.47
N GLU A 155 -11.23 -9.75 37.44
CA GLU A 155 -12.01 -9.41 38.63
C GLU A 155 -12.86 -10.59 39.13
N THR A 156 -13.06 -11.65 38.33
CA THR A 156 -13.87 -12.81 38.74
C THR A 156 -13.18 -13.71 39.77
N GLY A 157 -11.85 -13.64 39.86
CA GLY A 157 -11.04 -14.50 40.73
C GLY A 157 -10.99 -15.97 40.32
N VAL A 158 -11.44 -16.30 39.09
CA VAL A 158 -11.32 -17.65 38.52
C VAL A 158 -9.93 -17.82 37.89
N ASP A 159 -9.36 -19.02 37.95
CA ASP A 159 -8.09 -19.34 37.29
C ASP A 159 -8.17 -19.06 35.78
N GLU A 160 -7.40 -18.08 35.33
CA GLU A 160 -7.42 -17.62 33.95
C GLU A 160 -6.41 -18.35 33.06
N PRO A 161 -6.69 -18.50 31.74
CA PRO A 161 -5.66 -18.89 30.79
C PRO A 161 -4.50 -17.89 30.82
N GLY A 162 -3.27 -18.39 31.03
CA GLY A 162 -2.03 -17.60 31.06
C GLY A 162 -1.91 -16.58 29.92
N GLU A 163 -2.37 -16.96 28.72
CA GLU A 163 -2.32 -16.14 27.51
C GLU A 163 -3.09 -14.81 27.59
N PHE A 164 -4.05 -14.69 28.51
CA PHE A 164 -4.85 -13.46 28.66
C PHE A 164 -4.13 -12.37 29.44
N TYR A 165 -3.16 -12.73 30.30
CA TYR A 165 -2.45 -11.79 31.15
C TYR A 165 -0.92 -11.84 31.03
N SER A 166 -0.36 -12.92 30.46
CA SER A 166 1.07 -13.16 30.30
C SER A 166 1.47 -13.21 28.82
N ILE A 167 2.20 -12.19 28.37
CA ILE A 167 2.79 -12.15 27.04
C ILE A 167 3.75 -13.33 26.80
N PRO A 168 4.61 -13.73 27.76
CA PRO A 168 5.38 -14.95 27.62
C PRO A 168 4.53 -16.19 27.32
N ASP A 169 3.41 -16.39 28.03
CA ASP A 169 2.56 -17.58 27.82
C ASP A 169 1.84 -17.56 26.48
N LEU A 170 1.38 -16.38 26.05
CA LEU A 170 0.83 -16.19 24.70
C LEU A 170 1.89 -16.55 23.63
N LEU A 171 3.12 -16.06 23.78
CA LEU A 171 4.22 -16.34 22.86
C LEU A 171 4.67 -17.81 22.89
N ARG A 172 4.58 -18.48 24.06
CA ARG A 172 4.86 -19.92 24.19
C ARG A 172 3.94 -20.76 23.32
N LYS A 173 2.66 -20.36 23.21
CA LYS A 173 1.64 -21.13 22.49
C LYS A 173 1.39 -20.66 21.06
N THR A 174 1.88 -19.47 20.68
CA THR A 174 1.70 -18.93 19.33
C THR A 174 2.78 -19.44 18.36
N ASP A 175 2.36 -20.17 17.32
CA ASP A 175 3.21 -20.59 16.20
C ASP A 175 2.96 -19.72 14.95
N SER A 176 4.01 -19.41 14.19
CA SER A 176 3.95 -18.65 12.93
C SER A 176 3.56 -19.52 11.71
N ARG A 177 2.60 -20.45 11.85
CA ARG A 177 2.27 -21.42 10.78
C ARG A 177 1.73 -20.76 9.51
N LYS A 178 1.01 -19.65 9.66
CA LYS A 178 0.35 -18.94 8.55
C LYS A 178 1.31 -18.04 7.76
N THR A 179 2.48 -17.71 8.32
CA THR A 179 3.49 -16.86 7.68
C THR A 179 4.54 -17.72 6.98
N HIS A 180 4.18 -18.27 5.82
CA HIS A 180 5.09 -18.84 4.81
C HIS A 180 6.21 -19.78 5.30
N GLY A 181 5.99 -20.59 6.35
CA GLY A 181 6.83 -21.72 6.79
C GLY A 181 8.25 -21.39 7.28
N ARG A 182 8.99 -20.49 6.62
CA ARG A 182 10.41 -20.16 6.87
C ARG A 182 10.64 -19.62 8.28
N ASN A 183 9.70 -18.84 8.82
CA ASN A 183 9.86 -18.26 10.15
C ASN A 183 9.52 -19.24 11.29
N LEU A 184 8.85 -20.36 11.00
CA LEU A 184 8.38 -21.27 12.04
C LEU A 184 9.53 -22.01 12.72
N TYR A 185 10.47 -22.54 11.94
CA TYR A 185 11.64 -23.23 12.49
C TYR A 185 12.50 -22.28 13.32
N MET A 186 12.79 -21.09 12.77
CA MET A 186 13.56 -20.06 13.48
C MET A 186 12.86 -19.61 14.76
N TRP A 187 11.55 -19.35 14.72
CA TRP A 187 10.80 -18.98 15.92
C TRP A 187 10.82 -20.09 16.97
N ARG A 188 10.59 -21.35 16.59
CA ARG A 188 10.64 -22.48 17.55
C ARG A 188 12.02 -22.64 18.19
N SER A 189 13.09 -22.42 17.42
CA SER A 189 14.46 -22.48 17.94
C SER A 189 14.79 -21.29 18.84
N MET A 190 14.33 -20.09 18.49
CA MET A 190 14.65 -18.85 19.23
C MET A 190 13.73 -18.61 20.43
N ARG A 191 12.53 -19.19 20.44
CA ARG A 191 11.51 -18.98 21.48
C ARG A 191 12.05 -19.20 22.89
N PRO A 192 12.76 -20.29 23.22
CA PRO A 192 13.29 -20.47 24.58
C PRO A 192 14.24 -19.34 24.98
N HIS A 193 15.09 -18.89 24.05
CA HIS A 193 16.05 -17.81 24.31
C HIS A 193 15.35 -16.47 24.54
N VAL A 194 14.36 -16.13 23.71
CA VAL A 194 13.58 -14.87 23.84
C VAL A 194 12.78 -14.83 25.15
N LEU A 195 12.30 -15.99 25.61
CA LEU A 195 11.50 -16.10 26.83
C LEU A 195 12.34 -16.29 28.10
N GLY A 196 13.66 -16.42 27.99
CA GLY A 196 14.52 -16.77 29.13
C GLY A 196 14.24 -18.18 29.68
N ASP A 197 13.66 -19.07 28.86
CA ASP A 197 13.47 -20.46 29.22
C ASP A 197 14.83 -21.18 29.19
N PRO A 198 15.10 -22.12 30.11
CA PRO A 198 16.33 -22.88 30.07
C PRO A 198 16.42 -23.65 28.75
N PRO A 199 17.63 -23.82 28.17
CA PRO A 199 17.80 -24.70 27.03
C PRO A 199 17.25 -26.06 27.43
N ARG A 200 16.43 -26.67 26.57
CA ARG A 200 16.00 -28.04 26.76
C ARG A 200 17.27 -28.88 26.86
N ARG A 201 17.66 -29.29 28.07
CA ARG A 201 18.70 -30.32 28.23
C ARG A 201 18.22 -31.47 27.37
N GLY A 202 19.05 -31.90 26.43
CA GLY A 202 18.73 -32.94 25.48
C GLY A 202 18.43 -34.25 26.20
N VAL A 203 17.22 -34.38 26.72
CA VAL A 203 16.59 -35.66 26.91
C VAL A 203 16.34 -36.11 25.48
N PRO A 204 16.99 -37.18 24.99
CA PRO A 204 16.63 -37.77 23.71
C PRO A 204 15.11 -37.94 23.72
N GLU A 205 14.42 -37.65 22.62
CA GLU A 205 13.05 -38.13 22.41
C GLU A 205 13.08 -39.67 22.29
N SER A 206 13.52 -40.35 23.35
CA SER A 206 13.36 -41.77 23.53
C SER A 206 11.92 -42.00 23.95
N GLU A 207 11.26 -42.85 23.18
CA GLU A 207 9.90 -43.35 23.34
C GLU A 207 9.47 -43.56 24.79
N PRO A 208 8.18 -43.40 25.11
CA PRO A 208 7.68 -43.55 26.47
C PRO A 208 8.01 -44.94 27.01
N ALA A 209 8.98 -45.00 27.93
CA ALA A 209 9.23 -46.18 28.72
C ALA A 209 7.98 -46.45 29.56
N GLN A 210 7.26 -47.51 29.18
CA GLN A 210 6.20 -48.08 29.97
C GLN A 210 6.75 -48.48 31.34
N GLY A 211 6.08 -48.04 32.40
CA GLY A 211 6.03 -48.75 33.67
C GLY A 211 7.31 -48.76 34.50
N GLY A 212 7.46 -47.77 35.37
CA GLY A 212 8.39 -47.85 36.49
C GLY A 212 8.14 -46.70 37.44
N GLY A 213 7.45 -46.97 38.56
CA GLY A 213 7.16 -45.97 39.58
C GLY A 213 8.44 -45.39 40.19
N VAL A 214 8.84 -44.21 39.73
CA VAL A 214 9.92 -43.44 40.37
C VAL A 214 9.27 -42.49 41.36
N GLN A 215 9.53 -42.74 42.64
CA GLN A 215 9.20 -41.84 43.74
C GLN A 215 9.83 -40.47 43.45
N SER A 216 8.98 -39.46 43.31
CA SER A 216 9.39 -38.06 43.14
C SER A 216 10.11 -37.60 44.41
N ILE A 217 11.44 -37.55 44.35
CA ILE A 217 12.24 -36.92 45.40
C ILE A 217 12.04 -35.41 45.23
N ALA A 218 11.33 -34.80 46.19
CA ALA A 218 11.14 -33.36 46.22
C ALA A 218 12.52 -32.67 46.29
N PRO A 219 12.81 -31.68 45.43
CA PRO A 219 14.08 -30.98 45.48
C PRO A 219 14.22 -30.25 46.81
N GLU A 220 15.34 -30.45 47.48
CA GLU A 220 15.70 -29.75 48.71
C GLU A 220 15.93 -28.26 48.38
N ILE A 221 15.00 -27.40 48.79
CA ILE A 221 15.14 -25.95 48.63
C ILE A 221 16.07 -25.46 49.74
N VAL A 222 17.36 -25.34 49.42
CA VAL A 222 18.36 -24.77 50.32
C VAL A 222 18.33 -23.24 50.21
N THR A 223 17.65 -22.58 51.13
CA THR A 223 17.64 -21.12 51.23
C THR A 223 18.94 -20.64 51.86
N ARG A 224 19.88 -20.13 51.04
CA ARG A 224 21.16 -19.58 51.52
C ARG A 224 21.02 -18.08 51.79
N TYR A 225 21.12 -17.66 53.04
CA TYR A 225 21.22 -16.25 53.40
C TYR A 225 22.68 -15.80 53.21
N LEU A 226 22.94 -14.98 52.18
CA LEU A 226 24.25 -14.39 51.94
C LEU A 226 24.39 -13.08 52.71
N GLU A 227 25.55 -12.85 53.34
CA GLU A 227 25.87 -11.56 53.95
C GLU A 227 25.99 -10.48 52.85
N SER A 228 25.47 -9.28 53.12
CA SER A 228 25.23 -8.17 52.18
C SER A 228 26.43 -7.68 51.33
N ARG A 229 27.62 -8.25 51.45
CA ARG A 229 28.84 -7.84 50.74
C ARG A 229 29.37 -8.85 49.72
N GLU A 230 28.92 -10.09 49.74
CA GLU A 230 29.31 -11.07 48.71
C GLU A 230 28.32 -11.03 47.55
N LYS A 231 28.78 -10.58 46.38
CA LYS A 231 28.01 -10.81 45.15
C LYS A 231 28.07 -12.32 44.87
N PRO A 232 26.93 -13.02 44.79
CA PRO A 232 26.94 -14.41 44.37
C PRO A 232 27.61 -14.52 42.99
N ASP A 233 28.48 -15.52 42.83
CA ASP A 233 29.07 -15.88 41.55
C ASP A 233 27.99 -16.55 40.69
N VAL A 234 27.16 -15.73 40.05
CA VAL A 234 26.08 -16.18 39.16
C VAL A 234 26.67 -16.39 37.77
N ASP A 235 26.37 -17.54 37.16
CA ASP A 235 26.72 -17.80 35.77
C ASP A 235 26.18 -16.65 34.88
N PRO A 236 27.01 -15.96 34.07
CA PRO A 236 26.55 -14.88 33.20
C PRO A 236 25.37 -15.27 32.29
N ALA A 237 25.27 -16.56 31.90
CA ALA A 237 24.15 -17.05 31.10
C ALA A 237 22.84 -17.21 31.93
N GLU A 238 22.96 -17.44 33.23
CA GLU A 238 21.84 -17.42 34.17
C GLU A 238 21.40 -15.98 34.48
N GLU A 239 22.34 -15.08 34.74
CA GLU A 239 22.06 -13.64 34.94
C GLU A 239 21.35 -13.03 33.74
N ALA A 240 21.77 -13.38 32.50
CA ALA A 240 21.10 -12.94 31.28
C ALA A 240 19.64 -13.47 31.17
N ARG A 241 19.39 -14.71 31.58
CA ARG A 241 18.04 -15.30 31.57
C ARG A 241 17.15 -14.67 32.62
N ASP A 242 17.66 -14.45 33.82
CA ASP A 242 16.92 -13.80 34.90
C ASP A 242 16.62 -12.34 34.56
N THR A 243 17.54 -11.64 33.90
CA THR A 243 17.30 -10.30 33.36
C THR A 243 16.13 -10.30 32.36
N LEU A 244 16.05 -11.28 31.46
CA LEU A 244 14.94 -11.41 30.52
C LEU A 244 13.62 -11.73 31.23
N ARG A 245 13.62 -12.65 32.19
CA ARG A 245 12.42 -12.98 32.99
C ARG A 245 11.93 -11.78 33.77
N TYR A 246 12.83 -11.02 34.39
CA TYR A 246 12.51 -9.77 35.06
C TYR A 246 11.92 -8.75 34.09
N GLY A 247 12.51 -8.62 32.90
CA GLY A 247 11.98 -7.78 31.82
C GLY A 247 10.55 -8.16 31.42
N TRP A 248 10.26 -9.45 31.29
CA TRP A 248 8.90 -9.93 31.00
C TRP A 248 7.92 -9.71 32.14
N TRP A 249 8.36 -9.86 33.39
CA TRP A 249 7.54 -9.57 34.57
C TRP A 249 7.21 -8.08 34.67
N ALA A 250 8.15 -7.20 34.30
CA ALA A 250 7.95 -5.75 34.27
C ALA A 250 7.22 -5.25 33.00
N ALA A 251 6.97 -6.12 32.03
CA ALA A 251 6.32 -5.73 30.79
C ALA A 251 4.83 -5.38 31.03
N PRO A 252 4.25 -4.45 30.23
CA PRO A 252 2.82 -4.17 30.30
C PRO A 252 1.99 -5.43 30.02
N CYS A 253 0.88 -5.60 30.74
CA CYS A 253 -0.05 -6.69 30.49
C CYS A 253 -0.74 -6.55 29.12
N LEU A 254 -1.32 -7.65 28.62
CA LEU A 254 -1.96 -7.67 27.30
C LEU A 254 -3.06 -6.62 27.15
N SER A 255 -3.87 -6.36 28.18
CA SER A 255 -4.92 -5.32 28.12
C SER A 255 -4.35 -3.91 27.94
N ALA A 256 -3.21 -3.58 28.55
CA ALA A 256 -2.53 -2.31 28.35
C ALA A 256 -1.93 -2.18 26.94
N LEU A 257 -1.41 -3.28 26.38
CA LEU A 257 -0.97 -3.31 24.98
C LEU A 257 -2.15 -3.11 24.02
N LEU A 258 -3.31 -3.71 24.31
CA LEU A 258 -4.53 -3.52 23.52
C LEU A 258 -5.04 -2.08 23.57
N ASP A 259 -5.00 -1.40 24.71
CA ASP A 259 -5.31 0.03 24.79
C ASP A 259 -4.37 0.85 23.89
N THR A 260 -3.08 0.48 23.85
CA THR A 260 -2.09 1.13 22.98
C THR A 260 -2.42 0.92 21.51
N VAL A 261 -2.84 -0.30 21.12
CA VAL A 261 -3.32 -0.60 19.76
C VAL A 261 -4.55 0.22 19.42
N ALA A 262 -5.53 0.30 20.33
CA ALA A 262 -6.74 1.06 20.12
C ALA A 262 -6.45 2.56 19.92
N LYS A 263 -5.59 3.13 20.77
CA LYS A 263 -5.12 4.50 20.63
C LYS A 263 -4.42 4.73 19.29
N ALA A 264 -3.46 3.87 18.94
CA ALA A 264 -2.75 3.97 17.67
C ALA A 264 -3.69 3.89 16.45
N ALA A 265 -4.70 3.02 16.49
CA ALA A 265 -5.69 2.89 15.43
C ALA A 265 -6.59 4.14 15.31
N ARG A 266 -6.98 4.76 16.42
CA ARG A 266 -7.73 6.03 16.43
C ARG A 266 -6.91 7.18 15.87
N ASP A 267 -5.67 7.29 16.31
CA ASP A 267 -4.73 8.34 15.92
C ASP A 267 -4.28 8.19 14.45
N PHE A 268 -4.40 6.99 13.87
CA PHE A 268 -4.07 6.74 12.48
C PHE A 268 -4.98 7.55 11.53
N LYS A 269 -4.34 8.29 10.62
CA LYS A 269 -5.02 9.05 9.55
C LYS A 269 -4.67 8.43 8.20
N PRO A 270 -5.58 7.64 7.60
CA PRO A 270 -5.35 7.07 6.28
C PRO A 270 -5.03 8.18 5.28
N SER A 271 -3.89 8.05 4.61
CA SER A 271 -3.45 9.02 3.61
C SER A 271 -2.73 8.32 2.46
N LYS A 272 -2.69 8.99 1.31
CA LYS A 272 -1.82 8.64 0.18
C LYS A 272 -0.88 9.81 -0.06
N SER A 273 0.32 9.50 -0.52
CA SER A 273 1.32 10.48 -0.95
C SER A 273 1.35 10.59 -2.48
N GLY A 274 2.14 11.54 -2.98
CA GLY A 274 2.35 11.76 -4.42
C GLY A 274 1.08 12.13 -5.18
N MET A 275 1.03 11.75 -6.46
CA MET A 275 -0.07 12.10 -7.38
C MET A 275 -1.43 11.66 -6.85
N ILE A 276 -1.53 10.42 -6.37
CA ILE A 276 -2.78 9.85 -5.84
C ILE A 276 -3.24 10.66 -4.62
N GLY A 277 -2.32 10.95 -3.70
CA GLY A 277 -2.59 11.78 -2.52
C GLY A 277 -3.05 13.19 -2.87
N ALA A 278 -2.41 13.81 -3.87
CA ALA A 278 -2.79 15.13 -4.37
C ALA A 278 -4.20 15.14 -4.98
N ALA A 279 -4.51 14.14 -5.81
CA ALA A 279 -5.80 14.01 -6.49
C ALA A 279 -6.95 13.90 -5.48
N ILE A 280 -6.86 12.94 -4.55
CA ILE A 280 -7.96 12.58 -3.63
C ILE A 280 -8.07 13.47 -2.39
N LYS A 281 -7.39 14.63 -2.35
CA LYS A 281 -7.53 15.56 -1.21
C LYS A 281 -9.02 15.89 -0.98
N PRO A 282 -9.54 15.89 0.26
CA PRO A 282 -10.98 15.83 0.56
C PRO A 282 -11.89 16.93 0.00
N ARG A 283 -11.36 18.05 -0.51
CA ARG A 283 -12.19 19.16 -1.02
C ARG A 283 -12.49 18.98 -2.50
N GLN A 284 -13.78 19.00 -2.86
CA GLN A 284 -14.34 18.95 -4.22
C GLN A 284 -13.94 17.69 -4.98
N GLN A 285 -14.72 16.62 -4.77
CA GLN A 285 -14.57 15.33 -5.42
C GLN A 285 -15.22 15.38 -6.81
N ASN A 286 -14.55 16.03 -7.76
CA ASN A 286 -14.93 15.96 -9.17
C ASN A 286 -13.72 15.62 -10.03
N ALA A 287 -13.96 14.90 -11.13
CA ALA A 287 -12.91 14.42 -12.02
C ALA A 287 -11.99 15.55 -12.53
N LYS A 288 -12.55 16.75 -12.76
CA LYS A 288 -11.79 17.95 -13.15
C LYS A 288 -10.72 18.30 -12.13
N THR A 289 -11.10 18.46 -10.86
CA THR A 289 -10.20 18.91 -9.79
C THR A 289 -9.18 17.84 -9.44
N GLU A 290 -9.58 16.57 -9.45
CA GLU A 290 -8.69 15.44 -9.19
C GLU A 290 -7.59 15.35 -10.25
N TYR A 291 -7.98 15.42 -11.53
CA TYR A 291 -7.05 15.46 -12.66
C TYR A 291 -6.07 16.63 -12.55
N LEU A 292 -6.56 17.85 -12.30
CA LEU A 292 -5.69 19.03 -12.22
C LEU A 292 -4.68 18.95 -11.07
N ARG A 293 -5.09 18.45 -9.90
CA ARG A 293 -4.18 18.26 -8.76
C ARG A 293 -3.14 17.18 -9.02
N ALA A 294 -3.55 16.07 -9.62
CA ALA A 294 -2.65 15.00 -10.03
C ALA A 294 -1.63 15.52 -11.04
N PHE A 295 -2.11 16.21 -12.07
CA PHE A 295 -1.28 16.75 -13.14
C PHE A 295 -0.26 17.76 -12.62
N GLY A 296 -0.69 18.73 -11.81
CA GLY A 296 0.23 19.69 -11.20
C GLY A 296 1.23 19.04 -10.26
N ASN A 297 0.83 18.03 -9.47
CA ASN A 297 1.75 17.31 -8.59
C ASN A 297 2.84 16.56 -9.38
N LEU A 298 2.48 15.91 -10.48
CA LEU A 298 3.45 15.26 -11.36
C LEU A 298 4.41 16.28 -11.99
N LEU A 299 3.89 17.40 -12.49
CA LEU A 299 4.76 18.46 -13.02
C LEU A 299 5.75 18.98 -11.97
N THR A 300 5.31 19.22 -10.74
CA THR A 300 6.25 19.60 -9.66
C THR A 300 7.27 18.49 -9.37
N ALA A 301 6.88 17.22 -9.40
CA ALA A 301 7.80 16.09 -9.19
C ALA A 301 8.86 15.98 -10.32
N HIS A 302 8.54 16.46 -11.52
CA HIS A 302 9.46 16.60 -12.65
C HIS A 302 10.14 17.99 -12.71
N ASN A 303 10.19 18.71 -11.58
CA ASN A 303 10.87 20.01 -11.43
C ASN A 303 10.31 21.15 -12.31
N PHE A 304 9.06 21.08 -12.75
CA PHE A 304 8.43 22.20 -13.44
C PHE A 304 8.01 23.30 -12.45
N ALA A 305 8.46 24.53 -12.70
CA ALA A 305 7.87 25.70 -12.10
C ALA A 305 6.49 25.98 -12.72
N LEU A 306 5.43 25.98 -11.92
CA LEU A 306 4.04 26.19 -12.36
C LEU A 306 3.75 27.67 -12.67
N THR A 307 4.44 28.21 -13.68
CA THR A 307 4.27 29.59 -14.15
C THR A 307 2.91 29.80 -14.84
N THR A 308 2.47 31.05 -14.98
CA THR A 308 1.20 31.39 -15.66
C THR A 308 1.06 30.75 -17.05
N PRO A 309 2.05 30.78 -17.95
CA PRO A 309 1.93 30.12 -19.26
C PRO A 309 1.78 28.60 -19.18
N ILE A 310 2.43 27.95 -18.20
CA ILE A 310 2.30 26.50 -17.99
C ILE A 310 0.89 26.19 -17.47
N MET A 311 0.38 26.94 -16.49
CA MET A 311 -0.99 26.75 -15.98
C MET A 311 -2.06 27.03 -17.05
N GLN A 312 -1.84 28.00 -17.95
CA GLN A 312 -2.70 28.22 -19.11
C GLN A 312 -2.66 27.03 -20.08
N ALA A 313 -1.48 26.50 -20.38
CA ALA A 313 -1.34 25.29 -21.18
C ALA A 313 -2.03 24.09 -20.51
N MET A 314 -1.94 23.94 -19.18
CA MET A 314 -2.64 22.89 -18.44
C MET A 314 -4.15 22.96 -18.63
N ALA A 315 -4.74 24.16 -18.68
CA ALA A 315 -6.17 24.33 -18.91
C ALA A 315 -6.60 23.81 -20.30
N PHE A 316 -5.88 24.21 -21.35
CA PHE A 316 -6.11 23.70 -22.71
C PHE A 316 -5.99 22.18 -22.78
N VAL A 317 -4.93 21.63 -22.19
CA VAL A 317 -4.68 20.18 -22.21
C VAL A 317 -5.74 19.43 -21.40
N ALA A 318 -6.19 19.96 -20.27
CA ALA A 318 -7.26 19.35 -19.49
C ALA A 318 -8.57 19.26 -20.28
N ASN A 319 -8.93 20.30 -21.03
CA ASN A 319 -10.08 20.28 -21.93
C ASN A 319 -9.97 19.20 -23.04
N VAL A 320 -8.75 18.91 -23.52
CA VAL A 320 -8.49 17.84 -24.50
C VAL A 320 -8.51 16.44 -23.88
N VAL A 321 -7.95 16.29 -22.67
CA VAL A 321 -7.82 14.98 -22.01
C VAL A 321 -9.12 14.53 -21.37
N LEU A 322 -9.83 15.43 -20.69
CA LEU A 322 -11.13 15.11 -20.09
C LEU A 322 -12.18 14.93 -21.18
N ASN A 323 -12.21 15.84 -22.16
CA ASN A 323 -13.11 15.79 -23.33
C ASN A 323 -14.57 15.49 -22.96
N LEU A 324 -15.07 16.12 -21.90
CA LEU A 324 -16.45 16.01 -21.46
C LEU A 324 -17.20 17.25 -21.97
N PRO A 325 -18.41 17.11 -22.55
CA PRO A 325 -19.12 18.22 -23.20
C PRO A 325 -19.46 19.37 -22.23
N ASP A 326 -19.71 19.04 -20.97
CA ASP A 326 -20.14 20.00 -19.94
C ASP A 326 -18.99 20.46 -19.03
N VAL A 327 -17.74 20.12 -19.37
CA VAL A 327 -16.56 20.47 -18.58
C VAL A 327 -15.68 21.39 -19.39
N ASP A 328 -15.73 22.68 -19.05
CA ASP A 328 -14.74 23.65 -19.46
C ASP A 328 -13.73 23.89 -18.31
N VAL A 329 -12.46 23.73 -18.62
CA VAL A 329 -11.35 23.95 -17.71
C VAL A 329 -10.69 25.28 -18.05
N THR A 330 -10.82 26.22 -17.12
CA THR A 330 -10.23 27.56 -17.25
C THR A 330 -8.88 27.66 -16.53
N TYR A 331 -8.12 28.71 -16.82
CA TYR A 331 -6.91 29.04 -16.05
C TYR A 331 -7.20 29.18 -14.54
N ASP A 332 -8.32 29.79 -14.17
CA ASP A 332 -8.69 29.96 -12.77
C ASP A 332 -8.99 28.63 -12.08
N ASP A 333 -9.60 27.66 -12.78
CA ASP A 333 -9.76 26.31 -12.25
C ASP A 333 -8.41 25.67 -11.93
N VAL A 334 -7.43 25.80 -12.82
CA VAL A 334 -6.06 25.30 -12.63
C VAL A 334 -5.42 25.99 -11.42
N ARG A 335 -5.41 27.32 -11.39
CA ARG A 335 -4.84 28.11 -10.29
C ARG A 335 -5.46 27.73 -8.95
N HIS A 336 -6.80 27.61 -8.88
CA HIS A 336 -7.51 27.22 -7.66
C HIS A 336 -7.22 25.78 -7.24
N ALA A 337 -7.12 24.85 -8.19
CA ALA A 337 -6.76 23.46 -7.90
C ALA A 337 -5.34 23.34 -7.33
N LEU A 338 -4.40 24.17 -7.80
CA LEU A 338 -2.97 24.09 -7.49
C LEU A 338 -2.52 24.99 -6.33
N ALA A 339 -3.29 26.01 -5.94
CA ALA A 339 -2.92 26.93 -4.84
C ALA A 339 -2.53 26.23 -3.53
N LYS A 340 -3.06 25.01 -3.29
CA LYS A 340 -2.74 24.21 -2.10
C LYS A 340 -1.57 23.23 -2.26
N LEU A 341 -1.08 23.03 -3.48
CA LEU A 341 0.16 22.28 -3.70
C LEU A 341 1.38 23.16 -3.43
N GLY A 342 1.28 24.46 -3.74
CA GLY A 342 2.36 25.44 -3.59
C GLY A 342 2.21 26.38 -2.40
N GLY A 343 1.55 25.98 -1.31
CA GLY A 343 1.35 26.82 -0.11
C GLY A 343 2.63 27.33 0.56
N GLU A 344 3.82 26.88 0.12
CA GLU A 344 5.12 27.44 0.52
C GLU A 344 5.88 28.14 -0.63
N ALA A 345 5.43 28.05 -1.89
CA ALA A 345 6.20 28.48 -3.06
C ALA A 345 5.53 29.54 -3.96
N LEU A 346 4.19 29.66 -3.93
CA LEU A 346 3.46 30.52 -4.88
C LEU A 346 3.21 31.97 -4.40
N GLU A 347 3.42 32.29 -3.12
CA GLU A 347 3.23 33.66 -2.61
C GLU A 347 4.41 34.61 -2.94
N ASN A 348 5.56 34.09 -3.37
CA ASN A 348 6.75 34.89 -3.65
C ASN A 348 6.95 35.30 -5.12
N SER A 349 6.02 34.96 -6.03
CA SER A 349 6.11 35.35 -7.46
C SER A 349 5.19 36.50 -7.84
N GLY A 350 4.61 37.20 -6.86
CA GLY A 350 3.98 38.50 -7.07
C GLY A 350 5.04 39.57 -7.36
N GLU A 351 5.54 39.60 -8.59
CA GLU A 351 6.24 40.76 -9.14
C GLU A 351 5.34 41.99 -8.99
N LYS A 352 5.82 42.98 -8.23
CA LYS A 352 5.32 44.35 -8.18
C LYS A 352 5.89 45.16 -9.33
#